data_AF-A0AAN8T1K2-F1
#
_entry.id   AF-A0AAN8T1K2-F1
#
_cell.length_a   1.000
_cell.length_b   1.000
_cell.length_c   1.000
_cell.angle_alpha   90.00
_cell.angle_beta   90.00
_cell.angle_gamma   90.00
#
_symmetry.space_group_name_H-M   'P 1'
#
loop_
_entity.id
_entity.type
_entity.pdbx_description
1 polymer ?
#
loop_
_entity_poly.entity_id
_entity_poly.type
_entity_poly.pdbx_seq_one_letter_code
_entity_poly.pdbx_strand_id
1 'polypeptide(L)'
;MVISSIENLEATIDQTSIYDKMSNLKAFDDSKASVKGLVDAGITKIPQIFIVPPINMTDCSDTYETHFIFPVIDLEGIDKMDPIKHKEIVDKVRDASET
;
A
#
# COMPACT_ATOMS: atom_id res chain seq x y z
N MET A 1 -10.00 33.11 -30.31
CA MET A 1 -9.67 31.68 -30.52
C MET A 1 -8.36 31.38 -29.80
N VAL A 2 -8.36 31.26 -28.46
CA VAL A 2 -7.16 30.89 -27.68
C VAL A 2 -7.59 30.24 -26.35
N ILE A 3 -8.32 29.13 -26.41
CA ILE A 3 -8.46 28.19 -25.27
C ILE A 3 -8.68 26.80 -25.90
N SER A 4 -7.61 26.20 -26.43
CA SER A 4 -7.67 24.81 -26.96
C SER A 4 -6.36 24.03 -26.78
N SER A 5 -5.33 24.66 -26.19
CA SER A 5 -3.98 24.05 -26.09
C SER A 5 -3.68 23.44 -24.72
N ILE A 6 -4.46 23.74 -23.68
CA ILE A 6 -4.21 23.26 -22.30
C ILE A 6 -4.83 21.87 -22.09
N GLU A 7 -6.08 21.67 -22.54
CA GLU A 7 -6.79 20.38 -22.45
C GLU A 7 -6.12 19.27 -23.29
N ASN A 8 -5.48 19.65 -24.40
CA ASN A 8 -4.74 18.71 -25.26
C ASN A 8 -3.37 18.32 -24.65
N LEU A 9 -2.82 19.14 -23.75
CA LEU A 9 -1.54 18.86 -23.09
C LEU A 9 -1.72 17.85 -21.95
N GLU A 10 -2.77 17.97 -21.15
CA GLU A 10 -3.11 17.02 -20.07
C GLU A 10 -3.40 15.62 -20.62
N ALA A 11 -4.21 15.51 -21.67
CA ALA A 11 -4.51 14.24 -22.33
C ALA A 11 -3.26 13.57 -22.94
N THR A 12 -2.31 14.38 -23.44
CA THR A 12 -1.05 13.87 -24.01
C THR A 12 -0.05 13.42 -22.91
N ILE A 13 -0.01 14.13 -21.77
CA ILE A 13 0.83 13.78 -20.62
C ILE A 13 0.37 12.46 -19.99
N ASP A 14 -0.93 12.24 -19.85
CA ASP A 14 -1.48 11.00 -19.29
C ASP A 14 -1.20 9.79 -20.21
N GLN A 15 -1.37 9.95 -21.52
CA GLN A 15 -1.08 8.88 -22.48
C GLN A 15 0.41 8.54 -22.55
N THR A 16 1.28 9.56 -22.51
CA THR A 16 2.75 9.37 -22.51
C THR A 16 3.22 8.72 -21.21
N SER A 17 2.69 9.16 -20.07
CA SER A 17 2.97 8.60 -18.74
C SER A 17 2.55 7.13 -18.62
N ILE A 18 1.37 6.77 -19.16
CA ILE A 18 0.89 5.38 -19.18
C ILE A 18 1.77 4.51 -20.10
N TYR A 19 2.13 5.02 -21.28
CA TYR A 19 3.01 4.32 -22.22
C TYR A 19 4.40 4.06 -21.61
N ASP A 20 4.99 5.08 -20.99
CA ASP A 20 6.28 4.98 -20.30
C ASP A 20 6.20 3.99 -19.13
N LYS A 21 5.13 4.02 -18.34
CA LYS A 21 4.92 3.06 -17.25
C LYS A 21 4.86 1.62 -17.77
N MET A 22 4.14 1.36 -18.86
CA MET A 22 4.00 0.02 -19.42
C MET A 22 5.32 -0.50 -20.01
N SER A 23 6.08 0.37 -20.67
CA SER A 23 7.44 0.04 -21.16
C SER A 23 8.40 -0.30 -20.01
N ASN A 24 8.41 0.52 -18.95
CA ASN A 24 9.21 0.26 -17.76
C ASN A 24 8.80 -1.04 -17.06
N LEU A 25 7.51 -1.34 -16.98
CA LEU A 25 7.00 -2.58 -16.40
C LEU A 25 7.48 -3.80 -17.17
N LYS A 26 7.41 -3.73 -18.51
CA LYS A 26 7.88 -4.80 -19.36
C LYS A 26 9.39 -5.01 -19.21
N ALA A 27 10.19 -3.96 -19.26
CA ALA A 27 11.64 -4.06 -19.08
C ALA A 27 12.01 -4.66 -17.72
N PHE A 28 11.27 -4.32 -16.66
CA PHE A 28 11.44 -4.91 -15.35
C PHE A 28 11.07 -6.40 -15.33
N ASP A 29 9.90 -6.79 -15.84
CA ASP A 29 9.50 -8.20 -15.90
C ASP A 29 10.43 -9.04 -16.79
N ASP A 30 10.87 -8.51 -17.93
CA ASP A 30 11.81 -9.15 -18.86
C ASP A 30 13.18 -9.37 -18.23
N SER A 31 13.62 -8.46 -17.34
CA SER A 31 14.86 -8.65 -16.58
C SER A 31 14.83 -9.88 -15.68
N LYS A 32 13.61 -10.34 -15.32
CA LYS A 32 13.34 -11.36 -14.30
C LYS A 32 14.04 -11.08 -12.97
N ALA A 33 14.56 -9.86 -12.80
CA ALA A 33 15.14 -9.40 -11.57
C ALA A 33 14.00 -9.10 -10.60
N SER A 34 14.08 -9.69 -9.41
CA SER A 34 13.21 -9.28 -8.31
C SER A 34 13.53 -7.83 -7.89
N VAL A 35 12.70 -7.25 -7.01
CA VAL A 35 12.99 -5.92 -6.43
C VAL A 35 14.33 -5.92 -5.70
N LYS A 36 14.78 -7.04 -5.12
CA LYS A 36 16.13 -7.18 -4.55
C LYS A 36 17.22 -6.95 -5.61
N GLY A 37 17.01 -7.45 -6.83
CA GLY A 37 17.95 -7.25 -7.93
C GLY A 37 18.12 -5.77 -8.31
N LEU A 38 17.09 -4.95 -8.14
CA LEU A 38 17.20 -3.49 -8.33
C LEU A 38 18.11 -2.85 -7.26
N VAL A 39 17.96 -3.28 -6.01
CA VAL A 39 18.77 -2.80 -4.89
C VAL A 39 20.23 -3.23 -5.06
N ASP A 40 20.47 -4.50 -5.38
CA ASP A 40 21.80 -5.05 -5.61
C ASP A 40 22.51 -4.37 -6.80
N ALA A 41 21.75 -3.95 -7.82
CA ALA A 41 22.26 -3.20 -8.96
C ALA A 41 22.59 -1.73 -8.64
N GLY A 42 22.27 -1.24 -7.44
CA GLY A 42 22.63 0.12 -7.00
C GLY A 42 21.90 1.22 -7.76
N ILE A 43 20.65 1.00 -8.18
CA ILE A 43 19.88 2.02 -8.89
C ILE A 43 19.73 3.30 -8.05
N THR A 44 19.86 4.46 -8.69
CA THR A 44 19.76 5.77 -8.01
C THR A 44 18.38 6.42 -8.16
N LYS A 45 17.54 5.88 -9.04
CA LYS A 45 16.18 6.34 -9.30
C LYS A 45 15.21 5.17 -9.27
N ILE A 46 14.11 5.33 -8.54
CA ILE A 46 13.04 4.33 -8.46
C ILE A 46 12.29 4.30 -9.80
N PRO A 47 12.08 3.12 -10.42
CA PRO A 47 11.27 3.00 -11.63
C PRO A 47 9.84 3.51 -11.39
N GLN A 48 9.29 4.24 -12.35
CA GLN A 48 7.96 4.88 -12.26
C GLN A 48 6.82 3.89 -11.96
N ILE A 49 7.00 2.61 -12.29
CA ILE A 49 6.03 1.54 -11.97
C ILE A 49 5.81 1.34 -10.47
N PHE A 50 6.78 1.69 -9.61
CA PHE A 50 6.69 1.60 -8.15
C PHE A 50 6.21 2.89 -7.49
N ILE A 51 6.03 3.96 -8.27
CA ILE A 51 5.57 5.25 -7.75
C ILE A 51 4.04 5.23 -7.77
N VAL A 52 3.45 5.28 -6.58
CA VAL A 52 2.01 5.49 -6.42
C VAL A 52 1.72 6.94 -6.79
N PRO A 53 0.83 7.21 -7.78
CA PRO A 53 0.43 8.57 -8.09
C PRO A 53 -0.14 9.26 -6.85
N PRO A 54 -0.06 10.59 -6.75
CA PRO A 54 -0.75 11.33 -5.70
C PRO A 54 -2.26 11.22 -5.92
N ILE A 55 -2.86 10.14 -5.43
CA ILE A 55 -4.30 10.02 -5.23
C ILE A 55 -4.56 10.83 -3.96
N ASN A 56 -5.36 11.91 -4.06
CA ASN A 56 -5.80 12.79 -2.98
C ASN A 56 -5.28 12.34 -1.61
N MET A 57 -4.05 12.76 -1.28
CA MET A 57 -3.32 12.33 -0.07
C MET A 57 -3.94 12.94 1.20
N THR A 58 -5.25 13.20 1.21
CA THR A 58 -6.00 13.46 2.44
C THR A 58 -5.98 12.25 3.37
N ASP A 59 -5.78 11.04 2.83
CA ASP A 59 -5.70 9.80 3.62
C ASP A 59 -4.24 9.37 3.90
N CYS A 60 -3.27 10.02 3.24
CA CYS A 60 -1.83 9.81 3.44
C CYS A 60 -1.16 11.05 4.05
N SER A 61 -1.94 11.94 4.68
CA SER A 61 -1.36 12.81 5.68
C SER A 61 -1.10 11.94 6.90
N ASP A 62 0.18 11.72 7.17
CA ASP A 62 0.74 11.25 8.44
C ASP A 62 0.40 12.22 9.62
N THR A 63 -0.83 12.72 9.70
CA THR A 63 -1.43 13.09 10.97
C THR A 63 -1.84 11.78 11.63
N TYR A 64 -0.87 11.14 12.29
CA TYR A 64 -1.11 10.05 13.24
C TYR A 64 -1.90 10.59 14.46
N GLU A 65 -3.05 11.22 14.25
CA GLU A 65 -4.09 11.37 15.24
C GLU A 65 -5.07 10.21 15.11
N THR A 66 -4.54 9.00 15.25
CA THR A 66 -5.34 7.90 15.75
C THR A 66 -4.49 7.24 16.82
N HIS A 67 -4.84 7.47 18.08
CA HIS A 67 -4.39 6.62 19.19
C HIS A 67 -5.07 5.25 19.09
N PHE A 68 -5.08 4.66 17.89
CA PHE A 68 -5.64 3.36 17.61
C PHE A 68 -4.57 2.33 17.93
N ILE A 69 -4.78 1.61 19.01
CA ILE A 69 -3.91 0.52 19.44
C ILE A 69 -4.49 -0.76 18.85
N PHE A 70 -3.72 -1.44 18.00
CA PHE A 70 -4.11 -2.77 17.53
C PHE A 70 -4.20 -3.72 18.74
N PRO A 71 -5.34 -4.43 18.92
CA PRO A 71 -5.52 -5.33 20.05
C PRO A 71 -4.56 -6.52 19.93
N VAL A 72 -3.80 -6.77 20.99
CA VAL A 72 -2.96 -7.98 21.13
C VAL A 72 -3.66 -8.91 22.11
N ILE A 73 -4.03 -10.09 21.65
CA ILE A 73 -4.78 -11.08 22.43
C ILE A 73 -3.87 -12.29 22.67
N ASP A 74 -3.54 -12.53 23.94
CA ASP A 74 -2.88 -13.76 24.35
C ASP A 74 -3.89 -14.92 24.36
N LEU A 75 -3.56 -15.98 23.63
CA LEU A 75 -4.38 -17.19 23.51
C LEU A 75 -3.92 -18.30 24.46
N GLU A 76 -2.96 -18.04 25.36
CA GLU A 76 -2.46 -19.05 26.29
C GLU A 76 -3.61 -19.68 27.11
N GLY A 77 -3.72 -21.00 27.02
CA GLY A 77 -4.68 -21.77 27.80
C GLY A 77 -6.10 -21.77 27.24
N ILE A 78 -6.31 -21.32 26.00
CA ILE A 78 -7.58 -21.47 25.29
C ILE A 78 -8.00 -22.94 25.13
N ASP A 79 -7.04 -23.85 25.03
CA ASP A 79 -7.21 -25.29 24.86
C ASP A 79 -7.30 -26.07 26.18
N LYS A 80 -7.14 -25.38 27.32
CA LYS A 80 -7.24 -25.99 28.65
C LYS A 80 -8.71 -26.09 29.05
N MET A 81 -9.06 -27.06 29.92
CA MET A 81 -10.39 -27.16 30.55
C MET A 81 -10.62 -26.04 31.59
N ASP A 82 -10.33 -24.79 31.24
CA ASP A 82 -10.66 -23.60 32.01
C ASP A 82 -11.70 -22.78 31.23
N PRO A 83 -13.00 -23.01 31.49
CA PRO A 83 -14.08 -22.32 30.79
C PRO A 83 -14.06 -20.80 31.00
N ILE A 84 -13.46 -20.31 32.09
CA ILE A 84 -13.40 -18.89 32.43
C ILE A 84 -12.40 -18.20 31.51
N LYS A 85 -11.18 -18.77 31.37
CA LYS A 85 -10.16 -18.25 30.46
C LYS A 85 -10.59 -18.31 29.01
N HIS A 86 -11.18 -19.43 28.58
CA HIS A 86 -11.69 -19.54 27.21
C HIS A 86 -12.73 -18.45 26.90
N LYS A 87 -13.65 -18.19 27.83
CA LYS A 87 -14.64 -17.13 27.67
C LYS A 87 -14.01 -15.75 27.59
N GLU A 88 -13.05 -15.44 28.47
CA GLU A 88 -12.32 -14.16 28.45
C GLU A 88 -11.63 -13.91 27.10
N ILE A 89 -10.98 -14.94 26.55
CA ILE A 89 -10.31 -14.85 25.25
C ILE A 89 -11.32 -14.60 24.13
N VAL A 90 -12.44 -15.32 24.12
CA VAL A 90 -13.52 -15.14 23.13
C VAL A 90 -14.11 -13.73 23.21
N ASP A 91 -14.33 -13.21 24.41
CA ASP A 91 -14.85 -11.86 24.60
C ASP A 91 -13.86 -10.82 24.06
N LYS A 92 -12.55 -10.95 24.33
CA LYS A 92 -11.51 -10.08 23.76
C LYS A 92 -11.47 -10.13 22.22
N VAL A 93 -11.63 -11.31 21.62
CA VAL A 93 -11.66 -11.47 20.16
C VAL A 93 -12.88 -10.81 19.54
N ARG A 94 -14.06 -10.95 20.18
CA ARG A 94 -15.28 -10.26 19.74
C ARG A 94 -15.06 -8.76 19.76
N ASP A 95 -14.63 -8.21 20.89
CA ASP A 95 -14.49 -6.77 21.07
C ASP A 95 -13.47 -6.18 20.07
N ALA A 96 -12.36 -6.90 19.83
CA ALA A 96 -11.33 -6.53 18.84
C ALA A 96 -11.81 -6.59 17.38
N SER A 97 -12.84 -7.38 17.07
CA SER A 97 -13.37 -7.53 15.71
C SER A 97 -14.45 -6.51 15.37
N GLU A 98 -14.96 -5.78 16.38
CA GLU A 98 -16.01 -4.77 16.22
C GLU A 98 -15.45 -3.35 16.00
N THR A 99 -14.19 -3.11 16.36
CA THR A 99 -13.48 -1.81 16.29
C THR A 99 -12.41 -1.78 15.21
#